data_AF-A0A429TB47-F1
#
_entry.id   AF-A0A429TB47-F1
#
_cell.length_a   1.000
_cell.length_b   1.000
_cell.length_c   1.000
_cell.angle_alpha   90.00
_cell.angle_beta   90.00
_cell.angle_gamma   90.00
#
_symmetry.space_group_name_H-M   'P 1'
#
loop_
_entity.id
_entity.type
_entity.pdbx_description
1 polymer ?
#
loop_
_entity_poly.entity_id
_entity_poly.type
_entity_poly.pdbx_seq_one_letter_code
_entity_poly.pdbx_strand_id
1 'polypeptide(L)'
;MAGITPLVALLTRDPVLDIEVPGYVDRDGPYPRFVPLARTFYLRRRNDFVRCDVPPYEDYLTFRSVDRPERPATLEEDEEFATTSYAQLFLDEDRPDFTVTRIRSVLREGEHPSDTVVRCVEFEFENALALFADPGHFFGIRLQGRGAYDRWLAFAQAPDRPFGPLREVVWTPEA
;
A
#
# COMPACT_ATOMS: atom_id res chain seq x y z
N MET A 1 -5.67 -4.12 23.14
CA MET A 1 -5.01 -4.17 21.82
C MET A 1 -5.04 -2.78 21.20
N ALA A 2 -4.04 -1.95 21.50
CA ALA A 2 -3.88 -0.64 20.89
C ALA A 2 -2.65 -0.68 19.97
N GLY A 3 -2.83 -0.36 18.69
CA GLY A 3 -1.71 -0.24 17.76
C GLY A 3 -2.04 -0.20 16.26
N ILE A 4 -3.19 -0.75 15.81
CA ILE A 4 -3.61 -0.67 14.38
C ILE A 4 -5.13 -0.54 14.18
N THR A 5 -5.92 -0.34 15.23
CA THR A 5 -7.40 -0.40 15.11
C THR A 5 -7.96 0.57 14.07
N PRO A 6 -7.52 1.85 13.99
CA PRO A 6 -7.88 2.75 12.91
C PRO A 6 -7.47 2.27 11.52
N LEU A 7 -6.28 1.68 11.36
CA LEU A 7 -5.84 1.10 10.08
C LEU A 7 -6.73 -0.06 9.67
N VAL A 8 -7.02 -0.98 10.59
CA VAL A 8 -7.93 -2.10 10.36
C VAL A 8 -9.30 -1.58 9.96
N ALA A 9 -9.90 -0.68 10.75
CA ALA A 9 -11.21 -0.11 10.46
C ALA A 9 -11.24 0.60 9.09
N LEU A 10 -10.17 1.26 8.69
CA LEU A 10 -10.04 1.90 7.39
C LEU A 10 -10.02 0.88 6.24
N LEU A 11 -9.23 -0.19 6.38
CA LEU A 11 -8.98 -1.17 5.33
C LEU A 11 -10.09 -2.22 5.19
N THR A 12 -10.80 -2.53 6.26
CA THR A 12 -11.83 -3.59 6.28
C THR A 12 -13.24 -3.04 6.11
N ARG A 13 -13.40 -1.71 5.95
CA ARG A 13 -14.70 -1.04 5.88
C ARG A 13 -15.56 -1.53 4.70
N ASP A 14 -14.96 -1.63 3.53
CA ASP A 14 -15.61 -2.07 2.31
C ASP A 14 -14.65 -2.94 1.50
N PRO A 15 -15.15 -3.86 0.66
CA PRO A 15 -14.32 -4.65 -0.23
C PRO A 15 -13.46 -3.81 -1.18
N VAL A 16 -12.26 -4.29 -1.47
CA VAL A 16 -11.35 -3.71 -2.45
C VAL A 16 -11.74 -4.20 -3.84
N LEU A 17 -11.85 -3.27 -4.79
CA LEU A 17 -12.22 -3.53 -6.18
C LEU A 17 -11.01 -3.48 -7.12
N ASP A 18 -9.95 -2.75 -6.72
CA ASP A 18 -8.74 -2.57 -7.51
C ASP A 18 -7.58 -2.06 -6.64
N ILE A 19 -6.37 -2.17 -7.17
CA ILE A 19 -5.16 -1.54 -6.66
C ILE A 19 -4.68 -0.58 -7.74
N GLU A 20 -4.86 0.72 -7.53
CA GLU A 20 -4.48 1.74 -8.52
C GLU A 20 -3.15 2.39 -8.18
N VAL A 21 -2.29 2.53 -9.19
CA VAL A 21 -1.04 3.28 -9.09
C VAL A 21 -1.20 4.59 -9.87
N PRO A 22 -1.01 5.76 -9.24
CA PRO A 22 -1.02 7.04 -9.93
C PRO A 22 0.24 7.20 -10.79
N GLY A 23 0.12 8.02 -11.82
CA GLY A 23 1.21 8.36 -12.73
C GLY A 23 0.83 9.50 -13.65
N TYR A 24 1.61 9.65 -14.71
CA TYR A 24 1.31 10.57 -15.80
C TYR A 24 1.55 9.92 -17.15
N VAL A 25 0.93 10.46 -18.20
CA VAL A 25 1.16 10.03 -19.58
C VAL A 25 2.20 10.95 -20.22
N ASP A 26 3.40 10.43 -20.42
CA ASP A 26 4.47 11.05 -21.20
C ASP A 26 4.18 10.87 -22.70
N ARG A 27 4.11 11.99 -23.44
CA ARG A 27 3.80 12.03 -24.87
C ARG A 27 4.95 12.60 -25.72
N ASP A 28 6.11 12.84 -25.14
CA ASP A 28 7.26 13.44 -25.85
C ASP A 28 7.97 12.44 -26.76
N GLY A 29 7.77 11.15 -26.50
CA GLY A 29 8.29 10.05 -27.31
C GLY A 29 7.48 9.74 -28.57
N PRO A 30 7.94 8.77 -29.38
CA PRO A 30 7.22 8.32 -30.58
C PRO A 30 5.88 7.62 -30.28
N TYR A 31 5.60 7.30 -29.01
CA TYR A 31 4.34 6.74 -28.54
C TYR A 31 4.08 7.17 -27.09
N PRO A 32 2.81 7.34 -26.67
CA PRO A 32 2.48 7.65 -25.28
C PRO A 32 2.95 6.56 -24.30
N ARG A 33 3.45 6.96 -23.15
CA ARG A 33 3.92 6.07 -22.08
C ARG A 33 3.33 6.48 -20.74
N PHE A 34 2.76 5.53 -20.01
CA PHE A 34 2.42 5.74 -18.60
C PHE A 34 3.68 5.66 -17.73
N VAL A 35 3.92 6.67 -16.91
CA VAL A 35 5.03 6.75 -15.95
C VAL A 35 4.46 6.71 -14.54
N PRO A 36 4.63 5.60 -13.80
CA PRO A 36 4.08 5.45 -12.46
C PRO A 36 4.82 6.31 -11.44
N LEU A 37 4.07 6.89 -10.51
CA LEU A 37 4.60 7.55 -9.32
C LEU A 37 4.67 6.53 -8.18
N ALA A 38 5.85 5.97 -7.97
CA ALA A 38 6.05 4.82 -7.08
C ALA A 38 5.89 5.10 -5.58
N ARG A 39 5.55 6.32 -5.14
CA ARG A 39 5.41 6.67 -3.72
C ARG A 39 3.98 6.60 -3.18
N THR A 40 3.02 6.30 -4.05
CA THR A 40 1.61 6.25 -3.70
C THR A 40 0.96 5.06 -4.40
N PHE A 41 0.01 4.42 -3.74
CA PHE A 41 -0.99 3.58 -4.39
C PHE A 41 -2.34 3.78 -3.72
N TYR A 42 -3.40 3.32 -4.38
CA TYR A 42 -4.75 3.39 -3.87
C TYR A 42 -5.35 1.98 -3.84
N LEU A 43 -6.11 1.67 -2.79
CA LEU A 43 -7.08 0.59 -2.82
C LEU A 43 -8.43 1.20 -3.23
N ARG A 44 -8.90 0.89 -4.43
CA ARG A 44 -10.20 1.36 -4.92
C ARG A 44 -11.30 0.59 -4.21
N ARG A 45 -12.31 1.31 -3.72
CA ARG A 45 -13.54 0.75 -3.16
C ARG A 45 -14.73 1.28 -3.97
N ARG A 46 -15.95 0.87 -3.60
CA ARG A 46 -17.15 1.25 -4.36
C ARG A 46 -17.39 2.76 -4.41
N ASN A 47 -17.14 3.47 -3.31
CA ASN A 47 -17.52 4.88 -3.16
C ASN A 47 -16.34 5.83 -2.96
N ASP A 48 -15.15 5.30 -2.67
CA ASP A 48 -13.97 6.06 -2.29
C ASP A 48 -12.70 5.20 -2.50
N PHE A 49 -11.57 5.72 -2.02
CA PHE A 49 -10.27 5.05 -2.10
C PHE A 49 -9.59 5.08 -0.73
N VAL A 50 -8.76 4.09 -0.45
CA VAL A 50 -7.74 4.18 0.60
C VAL A 50 -6.43 4.56 -0.08
N ARG A 51 -5.96 5.77 0.17
CA ARG A 51 -4.66 6.24 -0.29
C ARG A 51 -3.58 5.76 0.67
N CYS A 52 -2.56 5.12 0.12
CA CYS A 52 -1.34 4.76 0.82
C CYS A 52 -0.17 5.57 0.26
N ASP A 53 0.59 6.22 1.12
CA ASP A 53 1.75 7.03 0.74
C ASP A 53 3.01 6.64 1.51
N VAL A 54 4.16 6.94 0.90
CA VAL A 54 5.44 7.10 1.62
C VAL A 54 5.79 8.57 1.66
N PRO A 55 5.68 9.23 2.83
CA PRO A 55 6.04 10.63 2.98
C PRO A 55 7.49 10.92 2.52
N PRO A 56 7.78 12.13 2.01
CA PRO A 56 9.12 12.51 1.58
C PRO A 56 10.20 12.18 2.61
N TYR A 57 11.27 11.51 2.17
CA TYR A 57 12.44 11.13 3.00
C TYR A 57 12.16 10.17 4.16
N GLU A 58 11.00 9.53 4.18
CA GLU A 58 10.62 8.59 5.24
C GLU A 58 10.58 7.13 4.75
N ASP A 59 10.62 6.21 5.72
CA ASP A 59 10.68 4.75 5.53
C ASP A 59 9.43 4.02 6.07
N TYR A 60 8.29 4.71 6.09
CA TYR A 60 7.02 4.20 6.57
C TYR A 60 5.87 4.56 5.63
N LEU A 61 4.78 3.83 5.78
CA LEU A 61 3.53 4.00 5.07
C LEU A 61 2.53 4.77 5.93
N THR A 62 1.76 5.65 5.28
CA THR A 62 0.59 6.30 5.86
C THR A 62 -0.67 5.91 5.09
N PHE A 63 -1.80 5.85 5.79
CA PHE A 63 -3.09 5.51 5.19
C PHE A 63 -4.16 6.54 5.52
N ARG A 64 -4.97 6.91 4.52
CA ARG A 64 -6.19 7.72 4.69
C ARG A 64 -7.22 7.45 3.61
N SER A 65 -8.48 7.74 3.90
CA SER A 65 -9.55 7.76 2.88
C SER A 65 -9.46 9.02 2.02
N VAL A 66 -9.78 8.88 0.73
CA VAL A 66 -9.97 9.97 -0.23
C VAL A 66 -11.12 9.64 -1.17
N ASP A 67 -11.84 10.65 -1.65
CA ASP A 67 -12.99 10.43 -2.55
C ASP A 67 -12.56 10.04 -3.97
N ARG A 68 -11.35 10.45 -4.38
CA ARG A 68 -10.76 10.15 -5.71
C ARG A 68 -9.23 10.21 -5.66
N PRO A 69 -8.52 9.59 -6.61
CA PRO A 69 -7.09 9.80 -6.77
C PRO A 69 -6.76 11.28 -6.94
N GLU A 70 -5.81 11.77 -6.15
CA GLU A 70 -5.44 13.18 -6.14
C GLU A 70 -4.18 13.37 -6.99
N ARG A 71 -4.19 14.39 -7.85
CA ARG A 71 -3.03 14.79 -8.64
C ARG A 71 -1.88 15.18 -7.70
N PRO A 72 -0.70 14.54 -7.78
CA PRO A 72 0.44 14.92 -6.96
C PRO A 72 0.96 16.30 -7.32
N ALA A 73 1.36 17.08 -6.31
CA ALA A 73 1.91 18.43 -6.48
C ALA A 73 3.25 18.45 -7.23
N THR A 74 3.90 17.30 -7.39
CA THR A 74 5.15 17.13 -8.12
C THR A 74 4.95 17.08 -9.64
N LEU A 75 3.71 16.90 -10.12
CA LEU A 75 3.44 16.89 -11.56
C LEU A 75 3.38 18.32 -12.10
N GLU A 76 4.04 18.57 -13.22
CA GLU A 76 4.01 19.83 -13.97
C GLU A 76 2.60 20.08 -14.53
N GLU A 77 2.22 21.33 -14.81
CA GLU A 77 0.82 21.64 -15.17
C GLU A 77 0.34 20.98 -16.46
N ASP A 78 1.24 20.73 -17.40
CA ASP A 78 1.01 20.13 -18.71
C ASP A 78 1.02 18.59 -18.70
N GLU A 79 1.46 17.96 -17.61
CA GLU A 79 1.46 16.50 -17.49
C GLU A 79 0.03 15.95 -17.35
N GLU A 80 -0.34 14.97 -18.16
CA GLU A 80 -1.64 14.30 -18.09
C GLU A 80 -1.65 13.31 -16.91
N PHE A 81 -2.31 13.66 -15.81
CA PHE A 81 -2.46 12.75 -14.66
C PHE A 81 -3.35 11.56 -15.01
N ALA A 82 -2.88 10.35 -14.71
CA ALA A 82 -3.59 9.12 -14.95
C ALA A 82 -3.38 8.13 -13.79
N THR A 83 -4.24 7.11 -13.71
CA THR A 83 -4.02 5.93 -12.87
C THR A 83 -3.97 4.69 -13.73
N THR A 84 -3.35 3.63 -13.20
CA THR A 84 -3.34 2.31 -13.83
C THR A 84 -3.68 1.24 -12.80
N SER A 85 -4.39 0.20 -13.22
CA SER A 85 -4.73 -0.94 -12.38
C SER A 85 -3.55 -1.90 -12.25
N TYR A 86 -3.28 -2.32 -11.01
CA TYR A 86 -2.37 -3.39 -10.65
C TYR A 86 -3.14 -4.64 -10.19
N ALA A 87 -4.46 -4.71 -10.39
CA ALA A 87 -5.29 -5.84 -9.97
C ALA A 87 -4.73 -7.19 -10.45
N GLN A 88 -4.41 -7.35 -11.73
CA GLN A 88 -3.84 -8.60 -12.30
C GLN A 88 -2.58 -9.13 -11.57
N LEU A 89 -1.86 -8.29 -10.82
CA LEU A 89 -0.65 -8.71 -10.11
C LEU A 89 -0.95 -9.32 -8.73
N PHE A 90 -2.08 -8.97 -8.12
CA PHE A 90 -2.36 -9.26 -6.71
C PHE A 90 -3.78 -9.75 -6.42
N LEU A 91 -4.70 -9.53 -7.35
CA LEU A 91 -6.12 -9.85 -7.30
C LEU A 91 -6.48 -10.79 -8.48
N ASP A 92 -7.72 -11.29 -8.47
CA ASP A 92 -8.28 -12.11 -9.55
C ASP A 92 -9.22 -11.25 -10.42
N GLU A 93 -8.85 -10.99 -11.68
CA GLU A 93 -9.63 -10.07 -12.54
C GLU A 93 -11.05 -10.54 -12.83
N ASP A 94 -11.34 -11.84 -12.68
CA ASP A 94 -12.67 -12.41 -12.91
C ASP A 94 -13.65 -12.14 -11.75
N ARG A 95 -13.18 -11.56 -10.65
CA ARG A 95 -14.00 -11.22 -9.48
C ARG A 95 -14.13 -9.71 -9.30
N PRO A 96 -15.33 -9.23 -8.92
CA PRO A 96 -15.59 -7.79 -8.82
C PRO A 96 -15.08 -7.16 -7.52
N ASP A 97 -14.89 -7.95 -6.46
CA ASP A 97 -14.56 -7.44 -5.13
C ASP A 97 -13.80 -8.45 -4.25
N PHE A 98 -13.02 -7.91 -3.32
CA PHE A 98 -12.11 -8.64 -2.43
C PHE A 98 -12.18 -8.13 -1.00
N THR A 99 -12.69 -8.97 -0.10
CA THR A 99 -12.67 -8.71 1.33
C THR A 99 -11.27 -8.97 1.89
N VAL A 100 -10.76 -8.07 2.73
CA VAL A 100 -9.53 -8.30 3.49
C VAL A 100 -9.81 -9.28 4.63
N THR A 101 -9.10 -10.41 4.63
CA THR A 101 -9.26 -11.50 5.61
C THR A 101 -8.14 -11.54 6.64
N ARG A 102 -7.00 -10.91 6.36
CA ARG A 102 -5.88 -10.77 7.31
C ARG A 102 -5.08 -9.53 7.02
N ILE A 103 -4.59 -8.88 8.07
CA ILE A 103 -3.64 -7.77 7.97
C ILE A 103 -2.44 -8.12 8.84
N ARG A 104 -1.24 -8.09 8.26
CA ARG A 104 0.03 -8.16 8.99
C ARG A 104 0.77 -6.87 8.81
N SER A 105 1.23 -6.26 9.90
CA SER A 105 2.00 -5.02 9.81
C SER A 105 3.17 -5.02 10.78
N VAL A 106 4.18 -4.24 10.45
CA VAL A 106 5.27 -3.91 11.38
C VAL A 106 5.10 -2.45 11.76
N LEU A 107 5.00 -2.18 13.06
CA LEU A 107 4.86 -0.82 13.56
C LEU A 107 6.17 -0.06 13.45
N ARG A 108 6.08 1.26 13.25
CA ARG A 108 7.24 2.15 13.41
C ARG A 108 7.53 2.29 14.90
N GLU A 109 8.80 2.20 15.29
CA GLU A 109 9.24 2.50 16.64
C GLU A 109 9.17 4.02 16.90
N GLY A 110 8.62 4.44 18.03
CA GLY A 110 8.45 5.84 18.41
C GLY A 110 6.99 6.31 18.49
N GLU A 111 6.77 7.48 19.11
CA GLU A 111 5.45 8.09 19.26
C GLU A 111 4.98 8.66 17.92
N HIS A 112 4.24 7.87 17.14
CA HIS A 112 3.41 8.41 16.07
C HIS A 112 1.98 8.57 16.57
N PRO A 113 1.37 9.77 16.44
CA PRO A 113 0.05 10.05 17.01
C PRO A 113 -1.09 9.33 16.28
N SER A 114 -0.82 8.62 15.18
CA SER A 114 -1.83 7.91 14.40
C SER A 114 -1.50 6.43 14.21
N ASP A 115 -2.42 5.57 14.64
CA ASP A 115 -2.41 4.11 14.41
C ASP A 115 -2.60 3.71 12.92
N THR A 116 -2.51 4.66 11.98
CA THR A 116 -2.50 4.42 10.52
C THR A 116 -1.10 4.54 9.90
N VAL A 117 -0.07 4.55 10.74
CA VAL A 117 1.35 4.61 10.34
C VAL A 117 2.01 3.27 10.62
N VAL A 118 2.60 2.66 9.59
CA VAL A 118 3.27 1.36 9.70
C VAL A 118 4.55 1.35 8.87
N ARG A 119 5.57 0.62 9.31
CA ARG A 119 6.81 0.43 8.55
C ARG A 119 6.55 -0.36 7.27
N CYS A 120 5.69 -1.37 7.32
CA CYS A 120 5.22 -2.12 6.17
C CYS A 120 3.89 -2.81 6.51
N VAL A 121 3.14 -3.24 5.48
CA VAL A 121 1.89 -3.96 5.67
C VAL A 121 1.65 -4.99 4.57
N GLU A 122 1.11 -6.14 4.93
CA GLU A 122 0.53 -7.12 4.03
C GLU A 122 -0.97 -7.21 4.28
N PHE A 123 -1.74 -7.17 3.20
CA PHE A 123 -3.16 -7.48 3.16
C PHE A 123 -3.31 -8.87 2.55
N GLU A 124 -4.00 -9.76 3.23
CA GLU A 124 -4.53 -10.98 2.63
C GLU A 124 -6.00 -10.74 2.29
N PHE A 125 -6.38 -11.13 1.10
CA PHE A 125 -7.74 -11.14 0.63
C PHE A 125 -8.28 -12.58 0.63
N GLU A 126 -9.56 -12.73 0.30
CA GLU A 126 -10.15 -14.03 -0.03
C GLU A 126 -9.29 -14.81 -1.05
N ASN A 127 -9.40 -16.14 -1.04
CA ASN A 127 -8.60 -17.05 -1.88
C ASN A 127 -7.07 -16.97 -1.66
N ALA A 128 -6.63 -16.46 -0.50
CA ALA A 128 -5.22 -16.32 -0.13
C ALA A 128 -4.39 -15.48 -1.13
N LEU A 129 -5.07 -14.56 -1.81
CA LEU A 129 -4.47 -13.47 -2.58
C LEU A 129 -3.86 -12.48 -1.59
N ALA A 130 -2.74 -11.85 -1.95
CA ALA A 130 -2.05 -10.97 -1.03
C ALA A 130 -1.35 -9.81 -1.74
N LEU A 131 -1.37 -8.65 -1.07
CA LEU A 131 -0.61 -7.46 -1.42
C LEU A 131 0.26 -7.06 -0.23
N PHE A 132 1.56 -7.05 -0.43
CA PHE A 132 2.56 -6.53 0.50
C PHE A 132 3.10 -5.19 -0.01
N ALA A 133 3.08 -4.17 0.85
CA ALA A 133 3.63 -2.85 0.60
C ALA A 133 4.85 -2.61 1.49
N ASP A 134 6.00 -2.37 0.86
CA ASP A 134 7.29 -2.09 1.50
C ASP A 134 7.82 -0.72 1.04
N PRO A 135 7.96 0.27 1.92
CA PRO A 135 8.50 1.59 1.58
C PRO A 135 10.03 1.61 1.45
N GLY A 136 10.72 0.50 1.77
CA GLY A 136 12.18 0.44 1.82
C GLY A 136 12.89 0.39 0.45
N HIS A 137 12.15 0.49 -0.66
CA HIS A 137 12.75 0.47 -1.99
C HIS A 137 13.16 1.88 -2.44
N PHE A 138 14.33 1.99 -3.08
CA PHE A 138 14.95 3.27 -3.43
C PHE A 138 14.04 4.21 -4.24
N PHE A 139 13.14 3.64 -5.04
CA PHE A 139 12.23 4.40 -5.90
C PHE A 139 10.83 4.61 -5.30
N GLY A 140 10.55 4.14 -4.08
CA GLY A 140 9.25 4.31 -3.41
C GLY A 140 8.71 3.01 -2.82
N ILE A 141 7.39 2.85 -2.85
CA ILE A 141 6.68 1.66 -2.40
C ILE A 141 6.93 0.51 -3.37
N ARG A 142 7.50 -0.57 -2.85
CA ARG A 142 7.57 -1.84 -3.55
C ARG A 142 6.34 -2.68 -3.22
N LEU A 143 5.45 -2.83 -4.21
CA LEU A 143 4.30 -3.73 -4.13
C LEU A 143 4.70 -5.15 -4.54
N GLN A 144 4.36 -6.14 -3.71
CA GLN A 144 4.70 -7.53 -3.94
C GLN A 144 3.57 -8.45 -3.50
N GLY A 145 3.52 -9.65 -4.07
CA GLY A 145 2.53 -10.65 -3.72
C GLY A 145 2.93 -11.51 -2.51
N ARG A 146 2.21 -12.63 -2.37
CA ARG A 146 2.36 -13.60 -1.29
C ARG A 146 3.81 -13.98 -0.97
N GLY A 147 4.10 -14.07 0.33
CA GLY A 147 5.40 -14.49 0.88
C GLY A 147 6.47 -13.39 0.84
N ALA A 148 6.17 -12.21 0.29
CA ALA A 148 7.10 -11.09 0.31
C ALA A 148 7.28 -10.51 1.72
N TYR A 149 6.21 -10.45 2.53
CA TYR A 149 6.29 -10.03 3.93
C TYR A 149 7.22 -10.94 4.73
N ASP A 150 7.11 -12.27 4.56
CA ASP A 150 7.95 -13.22 5.30
C ASP A 150 9.43 -13.08 4.94
N ARG A 151 9.73 -12.87 3.63
CA ARG A 151 11.10 -12.57 3.17
C ARG A 151 11.61 -11.25 3.73
N TRP A 152 10.77 -10.23 3.76
CA TRP A 152 11.10 -8.93 4.32
C TRP A 152 11.38 -9.05 5.82
N LEU A 153 10.55 -9.77 6.57
CA LEU A 153 10.69 -9.95 8.02
C LEU A 153 11.95 -10.73 8.36
N ALA A 154 12.22 -11.83 7.64
CA ALA A 154 13.45 -12.61 7.81
C ALA A 154 14.71 -11.77 7.51
N PHE A 155 14.65 -10.90 6.49
CA PHE A 155 15.71 -9.94 6.21
C PHE A 155 15.85 -8.92 7.34
N ALA A 156 14.76 -8.31 7.79
CA ALA A 156 14.78 -7.23 8.77
C ALA A 156 15.23 -7.68 10.17
N GLN A 157 15.02 -8.96 10.52
CA GLN A 157 15.44 -9.56 11.79
C GLN A 157 16.88 -10.09 11.78
N ALA A 158 17.61 -10.00 10.67
CA ALA A 158 18.98 -10.51 10.61
C ALA A 158 19.92 -9.71 11.56
N PRO A 159 20.92 -10.37 12.19
CA PRO A 159 21.71 -9.78 13.29
C PRO A 159 22.50 -8.51 12.93
N ASP A 160 22.73 -8.26 11.65
CA ASP A 160 23.56 -7.20 11.08
C ASP A 160 22.73 -6.04 10.50
N ARG A 161 21.42 -6.00 10.76
CA ARG A 161 20.50 -5.07 10.10
C ARG A 161 20.16 -3.84 10.94
N PRO A 162 19.88 -2.71 10.26
CA PRO A 162 19.75 -1.41 10.90
C PRO A 162 18.42 -1.21 11.64
N PHE A 163 17.46 -2.12 11.47
CA PHE A 163 16.17 -2.01 12.13
C PHE A 163 16.33 -2.56 13.54
N GLY A 164 16.07 -1.71 14.54
CA GLY A 164 15.97 -2.12 15.94
C GLY A 164 14.86 -3.16 16.16
N PRO A 165 14.45 -3.39 17.42
CA PRO A 165 13.42 -4.38 17.72
C PRO A 165 12.14 -4.10 16.91
N LEU A 166 11.70 -5.09 16.13
CA LEU A 166 10.48 -4.99 15.35
C LEU A 166 9.25 -5.37 16.19
N ARG A 167 8.18 -4.60 16.06
CA ARG A 167 6.88 -4.94 16.65
C ARG A 167 5.89 -5.29 15.54
N GLU A 168 5.63 -6.57 15.39
CA GLU A 168 4.59 -7.08 14.49
C GLU A 168 3.21 -7.00 15.15
N VAL A 169 2.20 -6.68 14.34
CA VAL A 169 0.79 -6.77 14.72
C VAL A 169 0.05 -7.51 13.62
N VAL A 170 -0.79 -8.46 14.03
CA VAL A 170 -1.64 -9.24 13.13
C VAL A 170 -3.09 -9.02 13.51
N TRP A 171 -3.93 -8.79 12.51
CA TRP A 171 -5.37 -8.77 12.64
C TRP A 171 -6.00 -9.82 11.73
N THR A 172 -7.06 -10.45 12.24
CA THR A 172 -7.99 -11.33 11.52
C THR A 172 -9.42 -11.01 11.98
N PRO A 173 -10.45 -11.20 11.14
CA PRO A 173 -11.83 -11.04 11.57
C PRO A 173 -12.16 -12.02 12.70
N GLU A 174 -12.99 -11.60 13.65
CA GLU A 174 -13.54 -12.50 14.66
C GLU A 174 -14.52 -13.47 13.96
N ALA A 175 -14.47 -14.75 14.36
CA ALA A 175 -15.29 -15.82 13.78
C ALA A 175 -16.76 -15.77 14.24
#